data_AF-A0A4U9UTQ1-F1
#
_entry.id   AF-A0A4U9UTQ1-F1
#
_cell.length_a   1.000
_cell.length_b   1.000
_cell.length_c   1.000
_cell.angle_alpha   90.00
_cell.angle_beta   90.00
_cell.angle_gamma   90.00
#
_symmetry.space_group_name_H-M   'P 1'
#
loop_
_entity.id
_entity.type
_entity.pdbx_description
1 polymer ?
#
loop_
_entity_poly.entity_id
_entity_poly.type
_entity_poly.pdbx_seq_one_letter_code
_entity_poly.pdbx_strand_id
1 'polypeptide(L)' 'MVYVAGGNTFHQHQDTNNLVKAWQRPETIVVNEPYWTATAKHADIVLPATTSY' A
#
# COMPACT_ATOMS: atom_id res chain seq x y z
N MET A 1 -2.92 -12.22 -3.79
CA MET A 1 -3.25 -11.32 -2.67
C MET A 1 -1.98 -10.68 -2.14
N VAL A 2 -1.99 -9.35 -1.89
CA VAL A 2 -0.90 -8.60 -1.28
C VAL A 2 -1.41 -7.97 0.02
N TYR A 3 -0.65 -8.10 1.10
CA TYR A 3 -0.95 -7.49 2.39
C TYR A 3 0.23 -6.61 2.82
N VAL A 4 -0.02 -5.33 3.07
CA VAL A 4 0.98 -4.36 3.50
C VAL A 4 0.61 -3.85 4.88
N ALA A 5 1.51 -4.00 5.85
CA ALA A 5 1.34 -3.47 7.20
C ALA A 5 2.40 -2.39 7.47
N GLY A 6 1.97 -1.14 7.40
CA GLY A 6 2.85 0.02 7.55
C GLY A 6 3.77 0.28 6.36
N GLY A 7 4.26 1.51 6.26
CA GLY A 7 5.16 1.96 5.19
C GLY A 7 4.45 2.40 3.91
N ASN A 8 5.21 3.00 2.99
CA ASN A 8 4.73 3.47 1.69
C ASN A 8 5.58 2.84 0.58
N THR A 9 5.12 1.73 0.02
CA THR A 9 5.76 0.97 -1.06
C THR A 9 6.03 1.84 -2.30
N PHE A 10 5.15 2.79 -2.61
CA PHE A 10 5.34 3.71 -3.73
C PHE A 10 6.51 4.69 -3.52
N HIS A 11 6.81 5.03 -2.27
CA HIS A 11 7.96 5.87 -1.94
C HIS A 11 9.26 5.05 -1.81
N GLN A 12 9.16 3.80 -1.38
CA GLN A 12 10.32 2.93 -1.17
C GLN A 12 10.84 2.27 -2.46
N HIS A 13 9.97 2.06 -3.45
CA HIS A 13 10.35 1.41 -4.71
C HIS A 13 10.95 2.42 -5.71
N GLN A 14 12.16 2.12 -6.18
CA GLN A 14 12.93 3.04 -7.02
C GLN A 14 12.28 3.32 -8.39
N ASP A 15 11.70 2.30 -9.02
CA ASP A 15 10.93 2.47 -10.27
C ASP A 15 9.43 2.40 -9.98
N THR A 16 8.82 3.57 -9.81
CA THR A 16 7.38 3.67 -9.53
C THR A 16 6.52 3.23 -10.71
N ASN A 17 6.98 3.39 -11.96
CA ASN A 17 6.18 3.01 -13.14
C ASN A 17 6.07 1.50 -13.29
N ASN A 18 7.17 0.78 -13.05
CA ASN A 18 7.13 -0.67 -12.99
C ASN A 18 6.30 -1.16 -11.80
N LEU A 19 6.41 -0.48 -10.65
CA LEU A 19 5.58 -0.80 -9.48
C LEU A 19 4.10 -0.66 -9.80
N VAL A 20 3.65 0.43 -10.44
CA VAL A 20 2.24 0.62 -10.83
C VAL A 20 1.74 -0.55 -11.66
N LYS A 21 2.52 -1.00 -12.65
CA LYS A 21 2.15 -2.16 -13.48
C LYS A 21 2.05 -3.44 -12.66
N ALA A 22 2.99 -3.66 -11.74
CA ALA A 22 2.96 -4.82 -10.85
C ALA A 22 1.79 -4.76 -9.86
N TRP A 23 1.41 -3.56 -9.41
CA TRP A 23 0.32 -3.31 -8.46
C TRP A 23 -1.06 -3.65 -9.01
N GLN A 24 -1.21 -3.76 -10.33
CA GLN A 24 -2.46 -4.17 -10.98
C GLN A 24 -2.61 -5.70 -11.13
N ARG A 25 -1.59 -6.48 -10.75
CA ARG A 25 -1.59 -7.95 -10.93
C ARG A 25 -2.26 -8.72 -9.79
N PRO A 26 -2.13 -8.33 -8.51
CA PRO A 26 -2.82 -9.02 -7.43
C PRO A 26 -4.33 -8.86 -7.55
N GLU A 27 -5.08 -9.92 -7.23
CA GLU A 27 -6.55 -9.87 -7.18
C GLU A 27 -7.10 -9.01 -6.03
N THR A 28 -6.29 -8.81 -4.98
CA THR A 28 -6.68 -8.03 -3.80
C THR A 28 -5.45 -7.51 -3.09
N ILE A 29 -5.50 -6.24 -2.72
CA ILE A 29 -4.48 -5.48 -2.00
C ILE A 29 -5.11 -4.91 -0.74
N VAL A 30 -4.59 -5.34 0.41
CA VAL A 30 -5.00 -4.86 1.72
C VAL A 30 -3.85 -4.09 2.35
N VAL A 31 -4.14 -2.88 2.83
CA VAL A 31 -3.14 -2.02 3.48
C VAL A 31 -3.61 -1.65 4.88
N ASN A 32 -2.78 -1.95 5.88
CA ASN A 32 -3.00 -1.59 7.27
C ASN A 32 -2.12 -0.39 7.63
N GLU A 33 -2.71 0.81 7.71
CA GLU A 33 -1.98 2.05 8.00
C GLU A 33 -2.87 3.18 8.57
N PRO A 34 -2.29 4.20 9.23
CA PRO A 34 -3.06 5.31 9.82
C PRO A 34 -3.13 6.61 9.00
N TYR A 35 -2.39 6.77 7.89
CA TYR A 35 -2.11 8.09 7.30
C TYR A 35 -2.52 8.29 5.83
N TRP A 36 -3.26 7.34 5.25
CA TRP A 36 -3.73 7.42 3.86
C TRP A 36 -2.60 7.68 2.84
N THR A 37 -1.50 6.92 2.94
CA THR A 37 -0.35 7.08 2.03
C THR A 37 -0.69 6.71 0.58
N ALA A 38 0.27 6.94 -0.33
CA ALA A 38 0.14 6.50 -1.72
C ALA A 38 -0.13 4.98 -1.83
N THR A 39 0.38 4.17 -0.90
CA THR A 39 0.09 2.74 -0.85
C THR A 39 -1.37 2.47 -0.49
N ALA A 40 -1.93 3.13 0.53
CA ALA A 40 -3.36 3.05 0.84
C ALA A 40 -4.26 3.54 -0.30
N LYS A 41 -3.84 4.58 -1.03
CA LYS A 41 -4.62 5.09 -2.17
C LYS A 41 -4.77 4.08 -3.31
N HIS A 42 -3.83 3.14 -3.44
CA HIS A 42 -3.87 2.07 -4.45
C HIS A 42 -4.26 0.72 -3.85
N ALA A 43 -4.89 0.71 -2.67
CA ALA A 43 -5.41 -0.51 -2.04
C ALA A 43 -6.89 -0.72 -2.39
N ASP A 44 -7.32 -1.98 -2.39
CA ASP A 44 -8.75 -2.32 -2.46
C ASP A 44 -9.40 -2.15 -1.08
N ILE A 45 -8.67 -2.50 -0.01
CA ILE A 45 -9.13 -2.42 1.37
C ILE A 45 -8.07 -1.73 2.22
N VAL A 46 -8.47 -0.68 2.94
CA VAL A 46 -7.63 0.00 3.94
C VAL A 46 -8.14 -0.35 5.33
N LEU A 47 -7.28 -0.95 6.14
CA LEU A 47 -7.53 -1.23 7.55
C LEU A 47 -6.90 -0.13 8.41
N PRO A 48 -7.65 0.46 9.35
CA PRO A 48 -7.10 1.48 10.24
C PRO A 48 -6.11 0.86 11.23
N ALA A 49 -4.97 1.52 11.42
CA ALA A 49 -3.94 1.12 12.39
C ALA A 49 -3.77 2.16 13.50
N THR A 50 -3.29 1.74 14.67
CA THR A 50 -2.96 2.65 15.78
C THR A 50 -1.58 3.26 15.62
N THR A 51 -1.42 4.49 16.11
CA THR A 51 -0.13 5.16 16.25
C THR A 51 0.46 4.93 17.65
N SER A 52 1.78 5.08 17.80
CA SER A 52 2.43 4.98 19.13
C SER A 52 2.22 6.22 20.00
N TYR A 53 1.59 7.26 19.46
CA TYR A 53 1.25 8.53 20.10
C TYR A 53 -0.27 8.68 20.07
#